data_AF-A0A968GVS0-F1
#
_entry.id   AF-A0A968GVS0-F1
#
_cell.length_a   1.000
_cell.length_b   1.000
_cell.length_c   1.000
_cell.angle_alpha   90.00
_cell.angle_beta   90.00
_cell.angle_gamma   90.00
#
_symmetry.space_group_name_H-M   'P 1'
#
loop_
_entity.id
_entity.type
_entity.pdbx_description
1 polymer ?
#
loop_
_entity_poly.entity_id
_entity_poly.type
_entity_poly.pdbx_seq_one_letter_code
_entity_poly.pdbx_strand_id
1 'polypeptide(L)'
;MEEKNLQIQINELNSKLDIIIEEIELQRKHRSEVEDLKEDLMRVGKDFYETAVEELDQIHDHVNTKDILHFGKYMLRNVNTISKVIQQLESTKDFLKDASPLIREYLIDFMAKLDEFDRKGYFEFVKESQNVVDRVVTSFSKEDVKALGDNVVTILNTVKHLTQPDMLHTVNNAINVYKQLDIEVSKDVSLYKLFKELNTPEVKRGIAFAIQFLKNIANPQQQISTENKMLNNSIN
;
A
#
# COMPACT_ATOMS: atom_id res chain seq x y z
N MET A 1 -37.24 -5.27 66.41
CA MET A 1 -35.98 -5.17 65.62
C MET A 1 -36.26 -5.06 64.12
N GLU A 2 -37.29 -5.70 63.58
CA GLU A 2 -37.67 -5.62 62.15
C GLU A 2 -38.05 -4.20 61.68
N GLU A 3 -38.81 -3.45 62.48
CA GLU A 3 -39.28 -2.11 62.13
C GLU A 3 -38.12 -1.11 61.93
N LYS A 4 -37.06 -1.24 62.73
CA LYS A 4 -35.85 -0.42 62.61
C LYS A 4 -35.03 -0.76 61.36
N ASN A 5 -35.07 -2.02 60.92
CA ASN A 5 -34.38 -2.49 59.72
C ASN A 5 -35.12 -2.07 58.45
N LEU A 6 -36.45 -2.12 58.46
CA LEU A 6 -37.31 -1.56 57.41
C LEU A 6 -37.09 -0.05 57.24
N GLN A 7 -37.00 0.71 58.33
CA GLN A 7 -36.74 2.15 58.26
C GLN A 7 -35.36 2.47 57.65
N ILE A 8 -34.34 1.67 57.95
CA ILE A 8 -33.00 1.82 57.37
C ILE A 8 -33.04 1.56 55.86
N GLN A 9 -33.71 0.48 55.43
CA GLN A 9 -33.84 0.15 54.01
C GLN A 9 -34.62 1.21 53.22
N ILE A 10 -35.67 1.80 53.81
CA ILE A 10 -36.42 2.90 53.20
C ILE A 10 -35.54 4.15 53.07
N ASN A 11 -34.73 4.46 54.07
CA ASN A 11 -33.82 5.60 54.02
C ASN A 11 -32.71 5.40 52.97
N GLU A 12 -32.16 4.18 52.85
CA GLU A 12 -31.21 3.83 51.80
C GLU A 12 -31.85 3.89 50.41
N LEU A 13 -33.10 3.46 50.27
CA LEU A 13 -33.84 3.54 49.02
C LEU A 13 -34.09 4.99 48.61
N ASN A 14 -34.48 5.86 49.56
CA ASN A 14 -34.69 7.28 49.31
C ASN A 14 -33.39 7.95 48.85
N SER A 15 -32.26 7.67 49.53
CA SER A 15 -30.96 8.21 49.10
C SER A 15 -30.56 7.74 47.69
N LYS A 16 -30.87 6.48 47.32
CA LYS A 16 -30.63 5.99 45.96
C LYS A 16 -31.56 6.63 44.94
N LEU A 17 -32.82 6.86 45.30
CA LEU A 17 -33.79 7.55 44.46
C LEU A 17 -33.38 9.00 44.23
N ASP A 18 -32.87 9.69 45.25
CA ASP A 18 -32.38 11.07 45.12
C ASP A 18 -31.21 11.16 44.13
N ILE A 19 -30.26 10.23 44.19
CA ILE A 19 -29.15 10.14 43.21
C ILE A 19 -29.67 9.87 41.79
N ILE A 20 -30.65 8.99 41.64
CA ILE A 20 -31.25 8.69 40.33
C ILE A 20 -32.04 9.90 39.80
N ILE A 21 -32.74 10.63 40.66
CA ILE A 21 -33.50 11.83 40.29
C ILE A 21 -32.53 12.92 39.81
N GLU A 22 -31.43 13.14 40.52
CA GLU A 22 -30.39 14.09 40.12
C GLU A 22 -29.80 13.75 38.73
N GLU A 23 -29.47 12.47 38.50
CA GLU A 23 -28.98 12.00 37.20
C GLU A 23 -30.03 12.16 36.08
N ILE A 24 -31.31 11.89 36.38
CA ILE A 24 -32.41 12.06 35.42
C ILE A 24 -32.61 13.55 35.09
N GLU A 25 -32.47 14.45 36.05
CA GLU A 25 -32.57 15.90 35.83
C GLU A 25 -31.43 16.43 34.95
N LEU A 26 -30.20 15.99 35.20
CA LEU A 26 -29.04 16.29 34.35
C LEU A 26 -29.26 15.79 32.92
N GLN A 27 -29.76 14.56 32.76
CA GLN A 27 -30.09 14.01 31.43
C GLN A 27 -31.27 14.71 30.73
N ARG A 28 -32.21 15.30 31.48
CA ARG A 28 -33.31 16.08 30.91
C ARG A 28 -32.83 17.44 30.41
N LYS A 29 -32.05 18.16 31.23
CA LYS A 29 -31.48 19.45 30.86
C LYS A 29 -30.65 19.32 29.57
N HIS A 30 -29.84 18.28 29.49
CA HIS A 30 -28.99 18.06 28.32
C HIS A 30 -29.77 17.67 27.05
N ARG A 31 -30.91 16.96 27.18
CA ARG A 31 -31.82 16.73 26.05
C ARG A 31 -32.43 18.03 25.51
N SER A 32 -32.76 18.96 26.40
CA SER A 32 -33.26 20.29 26.02
C SER A 32 -32.19 21.08 25.27
N GLU A 33 -30.94 21.09 25.75
CA GLU A 33 -29.82 21.77 25.09
C GLU A 33 -29.55 21.24 23.68
N VAL A 34 -29.73 19.94 23.45
CA VAL A 34 -29.61 19.31 22.12
C VAL A 34 -30.78 19.68 21.20
N GLU A 35 -31.99 19.81 21.75
CA GLU A 35 -33.17 20.24 21.01
C GLU A 35 -33.06 21.71 20.59
N ASP A 36 -32.56 22.56 21.48
CA ASP A 36 -32.26 23.97 21.22
C ASP A 36 -31.14 24.10 20.16
N LEU A 37 -30.06 23.34 20.29
CA LEU A 37 -28.98 23.32 19.31
C LEU A 37 -29.47 22.87 17.93
N LYS A 38 -30.38 21.89 17.87
CA LYS A 38 -31.01 21.47 16.61
C LYS A 38 -31.82 22.60 16.01
N GLU A 39 -32.57 23.36 16.81
CA GLU A 39 -33.34 24.50 16.33
C GLU A 39 -32.43 25.62 15.80
N ASP A 40 -31.36 25.94 16.53
CA ASP A 40 -30.38 26.95 16.13
C ASP A 40 -29.61 26.53 14.87
N LEU A 41 -29.22 25.26 14.75
CA LEU A 41 -28.59 24.72 13.54
C LEU A 41 -29.53 24.72 12.34
N MET A 42 -30.83 24.46 12.54
CA MET A 42 -31.83 24.57 11.48
C MET A 42 -31.99 26.02 11.00
N ARG A 43 -31.87 27.00 11.90
CA ARG A 43 -31.95 28.42 11.58
C ARG A 43 -30.72 28.89 10.81
N VAL A 44 -29.51 28.66 11.34
CA VAL A 44 -28.24 29.04 10.71
C VAL A 44 -27.99 28.26 9.41
N GLY A 45 -28.41 27.00 9.35
CA GLY A 45 -28.26 26.17 8.16
C GLY A 45 -29.07 26.67 6.96
N LYS A 46 -30.19 27.37 7.19
CA LYS A 46 -30.97 28.00 6.12
C LYS A 46 -30.23 29.20 5.54
N ASP A 47 -29.69 30.07 6.40
CA ASP A 47 -28.97 31.28 5.97
C ASP A 47 -27.64 30.90 5.28
N PHE A 48 -26.92 29.91 5.82
CA PHE A 48 -25.71 29.35 5.22
C PHE A 48 -25.99 28.68 3.86
N TYR A 49 -27.17 28.05 3.68
CA TYR A 49 -27.58 27.51 2.38
C TYR A 49 -27.76 28.61 1.34
N GLU A 50 -28.44 29.71 1.69
CA GLU A 50 -28.66 30.82 0.76
C GLU A 50 -27.31 31.43 0.30
N THR A 51 -26.37 31.63 1.22
CA THR A 51 -25.02 32.13 0.90
C THR A 51 -24.16 31.10 0.14
N ALA A 52 -24.18 29.83 0.53
CA ALA A 52 -23.39 28.80 -0.14
C ALA A 52 -23.87 28.55 -1.57
N VAL A 53 -25.18 28.64 -1.84
CA VAL A 53 -25.73 28.51 -3.20
C VAL A 53 -25.25 29.65 -4.10
N GLU A 54 -25.18 30.89 -3.60
CA GLU A 54 -24.66 32.04 -4.35
C GLU A 54 -23.16 31.91 -4.65
N GLU A 55 -22.37 31.41 -3.71
CA GLU A 55 -20.91 31.25 -3.88
C GLU A 55 -20.53 30.00 -4.69
N LEU A 56 -21.31 28.93 -4.61
CA LEU A 56 -21.04 27.65 -5.31
C LEU A 56 -21.45 27.66 -6.78
N ASP A 57 -22.30 28.60 -7.21
CA ASP A 57 -22.58 28.84 -8.64
C ASP A 57 -21.29 29.22 -9.41
N GLN A 58 -20.23 29.63 -8.69
CA GLN A 58 -18.90 29.90 -9.24
C GLN A 58 -18.03 28.64 -9.41
N ILE A 59 -18.41 27.47 -8.86
CA ILE A 59 -17.65 26.22 -8.90
C ILE A 59 -18.49 25.13 -9.59
N HIS A 60 -18.70 25.31 -10.89
CA HIS A 60 -19.78 24.66 -11.63
C HIS A 60 -19.58 23.16 -11.99
N ASP A 61 -18.40 22.58 -11.77
CA ASP A 61 -18.02 21.33 -12.45
C ASP A 61 -18.06 20.03 -11.61
N HIS A 62 -18.11 20.07 -10.27
CA HIS A 62 -17.97 18.83 -9.47
C HIS A 62 -18.91 18.70 -8.26
N VAL A 63 -19.69 19.73 -7.93
CA VAL A 63 -20.52 19.74 -6.73
C VAL A 63 -21.95 20.13 -7.08
N ASN A 64 -22.86 19.16 -7.02
CA ASN A 64 -24.27 19.43 -7.23
C ASN A 64 -24.86 20.06 -5.97
N THR A 65 -25.54 21.20 -6.11
CA THR A 65 -26.28 21.88 -5.03
C THR A 65 -27.21 20.94 -4.26
N LYS A 66 -27.76 19.92 -4.94
CA LYS A 66 -28.61 18.90 -4.31
C LYS A 66 -27.86 17.98 -3.34
N ASP A 67 -26.58 17.71 -3.58
CA ASP A 67 -25.78 16.80 -2.75
C ASP A 67 -25.40 17.47 -1.42
N ILE A 68 -25.13 18.78 -1.44
CA ILE A 68 -24.90 19.57 -0.22
C ILE A 68 -26.16 19.63 0.63
N LEU A 69 -27.32 19.85 0.02
CA LEU A 69 -28.60 19.82 0.72
C LEU A 69 -28.89 18.45 1.34
N HIS A 70 -28.55 17.37 0.63
CA HIS A 70 -28.72 16.02 1.13
C HIS A 70 -27.80 15.77 2.32
N PHE A 71 -26.54 16.19 2.23
CA PHE A 71 -25.56 16.09 3.31
C PHE A 71 -25.98 16.91 4.54
N GLY A 72 -26.41 18.16 4.37
CA GLY A 72 -26.90 19.01 5.46
C GLY A 72 -28.11 18.41 6.16
N LYS A 73 -29.10 17.92 5.41
CA LYS A 73 -30.25 17.18 5.97
C LYS A 73 -29.84 15.90 6.68
N TYR A 74 -28.87 15.16 6.13
CA TYR A 74 -28.34 13.96 6.74
C TYR A 74 -27.67 14.25 8.07
N MET A 75 -26.87 15.31 8.15
CA MET A 75 -26.22 15.77 9.39
C MET A 75 -27.27 16.19 10.43
N LEU A 76 -28.23 17.04 10.06
CA LEU A 76 -29.31 17.52 10.93
C LEU A 76 -30.18 16.37 11.49
N ARG A 77 -30.51 15.39 10.65
CA ARG A 77 -31.26 14.20 11.07
C ARG A 77 -30.47 13.33 12.05
N ASN A 78 -29.15 13.35 11.96
CA ASN A 78 -28.24 12.56 12.79
C ASN A 78 -27.61 13.35 13.96
N VAL A 79 -28.05 14.57 14.24
CA VAL A 79 -27.54 15.39 15.36
C VAL A 79 -27.64 14.62 16.68
N ASN A 80 -28.73 13.89 16.91
CA ASN A 80 -28.88 13.06 18.12
C ASN A 80 -27.85 11.92 18.19
N THR A 81 -27.46 11.34 17.05
CA THR A 81 -26.43 10.30 16.96
C THR A 81 -25.05 10.90 17.21
N ILE A 82 -24.77 12.06 16.59
CA ILE A 82 -23.51 12.79 16.76
C ILE A 82 -23.36 13.26 18.22
N SER A 83 -24.42 13.78 18.82
CA SER A 83 -24.46 14.19 20.23
C SER A 83 -24.18 13.01 21.18
N LYS A 84 -24.76 11.84 20.95
CA LYS A 84 -24.45 10.62 21.72
C LYS A 84 -23.00 10.18 21.58
N VAL A 85 -22.41 10.30 20.39
CA VAL A 85 -20.99 10.03 20.17
C VAL A 85 -20.12 11.03 20.93
N ILE A 86 -20.49 12.32 20.93
CA ILE A 86 -19.78 13.36 21.70
C ILE A 86 -19.86 13.09 23.21
N GLN A 87 -21.02 12.66 23.73
CA GLN A 87 -21.17 12.24 25.13
C GLN A 87 -20.27 11.05 25.46
N GLN A 88 -20.17 10.09 24.54
CA GLN A 88 -19.30 8.94 24.72
C GLN A 88 -17.81 9.34 24.67
N LEU A 89 -17.44 10.37 23.91
CA LEU A 89 -16.10 10.96 23.91
C LEU A 89 -15.76 11.70 25.22
N GLU A 90 -16.75 12.14 25.99
CA GLU A 90 -16.52 12.70 27.32
C GLU A 90 -15.99 11.63 28.29
N SER A 91 -16.46 10.38 28.17
CA SER A 91 -15.87 9.23 28.88
C SER A 91 -14.46 8.89 28.40
N THR A 92 -14.11 9.23 27.15
CA THR A 92 -12.73 9.11 26.63
C THR A 92 -11.78 10.10 27.30
N LYS A 93 -12.27 11.24 27.81
CA LYS A 93 -11.44 12.22 28.53
C LYS A 93 -10.93 11.66 29.87
N ASP A 94 -11.79 10.92 30.58
CA ASP A 94 -11.42 10.24 31.83
C ASP A 94 -10.50 9.04 31.54
N PHE A 95 -10.81 8.25 30.50
CA PHE A 95 -9.91 7.20 30.01
C PHE A 95 -8.53 7.75 29.58
N LEU A 96 -8.47 8.90 28.89
CA LEU A 96 -7.22 9.54 28.48
C LEU A 96 -6.43 10.07 29.67
N LYS A 97 -7.10 10.57 30.72
CA LYS A 97 -6.43 10.95 31.98
C LYS A 97 -5.79 9.75 32.65
N ASP A 98 -6.51 8.63 32.73
CA ASP A 98 -6.04 7.41 33.39
C ASP A 98 -5.01 6.63 32.55
N ALA A 99 -5.13 6.69 31.22
CA ALA A 99 -4.18 6.10 30.28
C ALA A 99 -2.98 7.00 29.95
N SER A 100 -3.02 8.30 30.28
CA SER A 100 -1.94 9.26 30.01
C SER A 100 -0.55 8.78 30.45
N PRO A 101 -0.38 8.17 31.64
CA PRO A 101 0.93 7.64 32.06
C PRO A 101 1.41 6.48 31.19
N LEU A 102 0.53 5.54 30.85
CA LEU A 102 0.85 4.40 29.98
C LEU A 102 1.16 4.88 28.55
N ILE A 103 0.35 5.76 28.01
CA ILE A 103 0.52 6.33 26.67
C ILE A 103 1.88 7.02 26.54
N ARG A 104 2.36 7.72 27.59
CA ARG A 104 3.67 8.38 27.57
C ARG A 104 4.82 7.40 27.39
N GLU A 105 4.81 6.27 28.11
CA GLU A 105 5.87 5.26 28.00
C GLU A 105 5.86 4.61 26.61
N TYR A 106 4.69 4.22 26.11
CA TYR A 106 4.54 3.69 24.76
C TYR A 106 4.92 4.69 23.66
N LEU A 107 4.62 5.98 23.84
CA LEU A 107 5.02 7.03 22.92
C LEU A 107 6.55 7.20 22.86
N ILE A 108 7.24 7.11 24.00
CA ILE A 108 8.70 7.20 24.07
C ILE A 108 9.34 5.99 23.35
N ASP A 109 8.85 4.78 23.62
CA ASP A 109 9.33 3.57 22.93
C ASP A 109 9.04 3.60 21.42
N PHE A 110 7.88 4.14 21.04
CA PHE A 110 7.53 4.34 19.65
C PHE A 110 8.46 5.36 18.98
N MET A 111 8.74 6.50 19.62
CA MET A 111 9.71 7.49 19.13
C MET A 111 11.12 6.91 19.01
N ALA A 112 11.56 6.11 19.97
CA ALA A 112 12.86 5.43 19.91
C ALA A 112 12.94 4.45 18.72
N LYS A 113 11.87 3.72 18.43
CA LYS A 113 11.79 2.86 17.24
C LYS A 113 11.79 3.66 15.93
N LEU A 114 11.08 4.78 15.90
CA LEU A 114 11.09 5.66 14.71
C LEU A 114 12.48 6.26 14.48
N ASP A 115 13.18 6.69 15.53
CA ASP A 115 14.58 7.14 15.45
C ASP A 115 15.52 6.03 14.96
N GLU A 116 15.34 4.80 15.44
CA GLU A 116 16.09 3.64 14.96
C GLU A 116 15.84 3.38 13.47
N PHE A 117 14.60 3.52 13.02
CA PHE A 117 14.22 3.37 11.61
C PHE A 117 14.81 4.48 10.74
N ASP A 118 14.79 5.73 11.22
CA ASP A 118 15.42 6.86 10.54
C ASP A 118 16.93 6.66 10.40
N ARG A 119 17.62 6.33 11.49
CA ARG A 119 19.07 6.03 11.50
C ARG A 119 19.46 4.85 10.60
N LYS A 120 18.58 3.86 10.46
CA LYS A 120 18.78 2.73 9.54
C LYS A 120 18.44 3.07 8.09
N GLY A 121 17.95 4.28 7.81
CA GLY A 121 17.63 4.76 6.47
C GLY A 121 16.31 4.24 5.91
N TYR A 122 15.39 3.72 6.74
CA TYR A 122 14.10 3.21 6.27
C TYR A 122 13.25 4.33 5.64
N PHE A 123 13.24 5.52 6.23
CA PHE A 123 12.47 6.64 5.68
C PHE A 123 13.05 7.14 4.35
N GLU A 124 14.37 7.20 4.24
CA GLU A 124 15.04 7.53 2.97
C GLU A 124 14.75 6.47 1.91
N PHE A 125 14.85 5.18 2.25
CA PHE A 125 14.51 4.09 1.36
C PHE A 125 13.05 4.16 0.86
N VAL A 126 12.09 4.41 1.76
CA VAL A 126 10.67 4.55 1.38
C VAL A 126 10.45 5.75 0.48
N LYS A 127 11.08 6.89 0.80
CA LYS A 127 11.00 8.12 0.00
C LYS A 127 11.54 7.89 -1.41
N GLU A 128 12.72 7.28 -1.53
CA GLU A 128 13.31 6.98 -2.83
C GLU A 128 12.54 5.90 -3.58
N SER A 129 12.00 4.91 -2.88
CA SER A 129 11.11 3.90 -3.47
C SER A 129 9.85 4.54 -4.06
N GLN A 130 9.28 5.55 -3.39
CA GLN A 130 8.16 6.30 -3.91
C GLN A 130 8.53 7.04 -5.21
N ASN A 131 9.71 7.66 -5.28
CA ASN A 131 10.19 8.30 -6.51
C ASN A 131 10.34 7.29 -7.66
N VAL A 132 10.83 6.08 -7.37
CA VAL A 132 10.95 5.00 -8.36
C VAL A 132 9.57 4.54 -8.83
N VAL A 133 8.63 4.30 -7.90
CA VAL A 133 7.26 3.91 -8.23
C VAL A 133 6.56 4.99 -9.06
N ASP A 134 6.73 6.27 -8.71
CA ASP A 134 6.15 7.38 -9.45
C ASP A 134 6.70 7.46 -10.88
N ARG A 135 8.01 7.28 -11.06
CA ARG A 135 8.63 7.16 -12.40
C ARG A 135 8.11 5.97 -13.18
N VAL A 136 7.91 4.82 -12.53
CA VAL A 136 7.33 3.63 -13.17
C VAL A 136 5.89 3.95 -13.62
N VAL A 137 5.04 4.44 -12.72
CA VAL A 137 3.62 4.75 -13.02
C VAL A 137 3.47 5.85 -14.07
N THR A 138 4.35 6.84 -14.10
CA THR A 138 4.35 7.92 -15.11
C THR A 138 4.96 7.50 -16.44
N SER A 139 5.89 6.54 -16.45
CA SER A 139 6.55 6.05 -17.68
C SER A 139 5.76 4.94 -18.38
N PHE A 140 4.89 4.24 -17.67
CA PHE A 140 4.06 3.17 -18.24
C PHE A 140 2.62 3.65 -18.42
N SER A 141 2.12 3.52 -19.63
CA SER A 141 0.70 3.74 -19.94
C SER A 141 -0.17 2.65 -19.31
N LYS A 142 -1.49 2.87 -19.26
CA LYS A 142 -2.46 1.87 -18.80
C LYS A 142 -2.36 0.57 -19.62
N GLU A 143 -2.08 0.71 -20.91
CA GLU A 143 -1.88 -0.37 -21.86
C GLU A 143 -0.62 -1.17 -21.54
N ASP A 144 0.47 -0.50 -21.15
CA ASP A 144 1.73 -1.16 -20.75
C ASP A 144 1.55 -1.97 -19.46
N VAL A 145 0.84 -1.41 -18.47
CA VAL A 145 0.54 -2.12 -17.21
C VAL A 145 -0.33 -3.36 -17.47
N LYS A 146 -1.28 -3.26 -18.40
CA LYS A 146 -2.12 -4.39 -18.79
C LYS A 146 -1.29 -5.47 -19.50
N ALA A 147 -0.45 -5.09 -20.46
CA ALA A 147 0.45 -6.02 -21.14
C ALA A 147 1.44 -6.69 -20.17
N LEU A 148 1.91 -5.96 -19.16
CA LEU A 148 2.74 -6.51 -18.09
C LEU A 148 1.98 -7.55 -17.27
N GLY A 149 0.74 -7.24 -16.87
CA GLY A 149 -0.13 -8.17 -16.14
C GLY A 149 -0.41 -9.46 -16.92
N ASP A 150 -0.72 -9.33 -18.22
CA ASP A 150 -1.00 -10.46 -19.10
C ASP A 150 0.22 -11.38 -19.30
N ASN A 151 1.44 -10.83 -19.20
CA ASN A 151 2.71 -11.54 -19.40
C ASN A 151 3.52 -11.77 -18.12
N VAL A 152 2.97 -11.47 -16.94
CA VAL A 152 3.72 -11.46 -15.68
C VAL A 152 4.35 -12.82 -15.37
N VAL A 153 3.63 -13.92 -15.62
CA VAL A 153 4.14 -15.28 -15.39
C VAL A 153 5.32 -15.60 -16.30
N THR A 154 5.25 -15.22 -17.58
CA THR A 154 6.34 -15.41 -18.56
C THR A 154 7.57 -14.60 -18.17
N ILE A 155 7.38 -13.35 -17.76
CA ILE A 155 8.48 -12.47 -17.31
C ILE A 155 9.13 -13.05 -16.06
N LEU A 156 8.34 -13.44 -15.05
CA LEU A 156 8.87 -14.04 -13.81
C LEU A 156 9.63 -15.34 -14.08
N ASN A 157 9.12 -16.20 -14.98
CA ASN A 157 9.84 -17.40 -15.39
C ASN A 157 11.15 -17.07 -16.12
N THR A 158 11.16 -16.05 -16.97
CA THR A 158 12.36 -15.60 -17.67
C THR A 158 13.40 -15.05 -16.70
N VAL A 159 12.99 -14.19 -15.77
CA VAL A 159 13.87 -13.67 -14.71
C VAL A 159 14.42 -14.84 -13.88
N LYS A 160 13.57 -15.80 -13.50
CA LYS A 160 14.00 -17.02 -12.80
C LYS A 160 15.03 -17.82 -13.59
N HIS A 161 14.87 -17.98 -14.90
CA HIS A 161 15.85 -18.69 -15.74
C HIS A 161 17.17 -17.92 -15.85
N LEU A 162 17.11 -16.59 -15.97
CA LEU A 162 18.31 -15.73 -16.04
C LEU A 162 19.06 -15.67 -14.71
N THR A 163 18.36 -15.77 -13.58
CA THR A 163 18.97 -15.81 -12.24
C THR A 163 19.44 -17.20 -11.83
N GLN A 164 19.33 -18.22 -12.69
CA GLN A 164 19.96 -19.50 -12.43
C GLN A 164 21.50 -19.35 -12.39
N PRO A 165 22.21 -20.05 -11.50
CA PRO A 165 23.66 -19.90 -11.34
C PRO A 165 24.43 -20.00 -12.65
N ASP A 166 24.13 -21.00 -13.48
CA ASP A 166 24.82 -21.23 -14.77
C ASP A 166 24.68 -20.05 -15.75
N MET A 167 23.50 -19.44 -15.80
CA MET A 167 23.23 -18.27 -16.65
C MET A 167 23.88 -17.01 -16.09
N LEU A 168 23.82 -16.78 -14.78
CA LEU A 168 24.51 -15.66 -14.13
C LEU A 168 26.02 -15.71 -14.35
N HIS A 169 26.62 -16.89 -14.23
CA HIS A 169 28.05 -17.08 -14.52
C HIS A 169 28.38 -16.75 -15.99
N THR A 170 27.56 -17.21 -16.93
CA THR A 170 27.75 -16.94 -18.36
C THR A 170 27.64 -15.44 -18.68
N VAL A 171 26.64 -14.77 -18.13
CA VAL A 171 26.44 -13.32 -18.32
C VAL A 171 27.58 -12.52 -17.71
N ASN A 172 28.02 -12.86 -16.49
CA ASN A 172 29.14 -12.20 -15.83
C ASN A 172 30.45 -12.39 -16.62
N ASN A 173 30.70 -13.59 -17.15
CA ASN A 173 31.86 -13.86 -17.99
C ASN A 173 31.82 -13.03 -19.28
N ALA A 174 30.66 -12.94 -19.95
CA ALA A 174 30.50 -12.13 -21.14
C ALA A 174 30.74 -10.63 -20.87
N ILE A 175 30.20 -10.10 -19.76
CA ILE A 175 30.42 -8.71 -19.33
C ILE A 175 31.90 -8.45 -19.04
N ASN A 176 32.58 -9.40 -18.37
CA ASN A 176 34.02 -9.27 -18.07
C ASN A 176 34.86 -9.26 -19.34
N VAL A 177 34.56 -10.14 -20.31
CA VAL A 177 35.20 -10.14 -21.62
C VAL A 177 34.96 -8.82 -22.35
N TYR A 178 33.72 -8.31 -22.38
CA TYR A 178 33.41 -7.01 -23.00
C TYR A 178 34.19 -5.85 -22.37
N LYS A 179 34.31 -5.81 -21.04
CA LYS A 179 35.09 -4.78 -20.34
C LYS A 179 36.60 -4.87 -20.61
N GLN A 180 37.11 -6.06 -20.89
CA GLN A 180 38.52 -6.31 -21.17
C GLN A 180 38.88 -6.15 -22.65
N LEU A 181 37.88 -6.15 -23.51
CA LEU A 181 38.02 -5.90 -24.93
C LEU A 181 38.17 -4.40 -25.18
N ASP A 182 39.38 -3.87 -24.97
CA ASP A 182 39.79 -2.58 -25.52
C ASP A 182 40.02 -2.78 -27.03
N ILE A 183 38.93 -2.89 -27.80
CA ILE A 183 38.99 -3.20 -29.24
C ILE A 183 39.42 -1.95 -30.01
N GLU A 184 40.69 -1.58 -29.90
CA GLU A 184 41.34 -0.84 -30.99
C GLU A 184 41.61 -1.83 -32.11
N VAL A 185 40.68 -1.91 -33.07
CA VAL A 185 40.94 -2.60 -34.34
C VAL A 185 42.09 -1.87 -35.02
N SER A 186 43.31 -2.35 -34.83
CA SER A 186 44.49 -1.81 -35.51
C SER A 186 44.21 -1.82 -37.02
N LYS A 187 44.41 -0.67 -37.68
CA LYS A 187 43.92 -0.41 -39.05
C LYS A 187 44.55 -1.28 -40.15
N ASP A 188 45.45 -2.20 -39.83
CA ASP A 188 46.20 -3.02 -40.80
C ASP A 188 45.94 -4.53 -40.66
N VAL A 189 44.66 -4.89 -40.72
CA VAL A 189 44.28 -6.30 -40.84
C VAL A 189 44.34 -6.70 -42.32
N SER A 190 45.43 -7.39 -42.70
CA SER A 190 45.59 -7.96 -44.06
C SER A 190 44.68 -9.17 -44.27
N LEU A 191 44.14 -9.34 -45.49
CA LEU A 191 43.32 -10.50 -45.89
C LEU A 191 43.99 -11.84 -45.56
N TYR A 192 45.32 -11.94 -45.71
CA TYR A 192 46.05 -13.15 -45.35
C TYR A 192 46.03 -13.45 -43.85
N LYS A 193 46.17 -12.41 -43.01
CA LYS A 193 46.11 -12.57 -41.54
C LYS A 193 44.73 -13.08 -41.12
N LEU A 194 43.65 -12.55 -41.71
CA LEU A 194 42.28 -13.06 -41.48
C LEU A 194 42.14 -14.53 -41.85
N PHE A 195 42.62 -14.94 -43.03
CA PHE A 195 42.54 -16.35 -43.43
C PHE A 195 43.33 -17.27 -42.49
N LYS A 196 44.49 -16.82 -42.00
CA LYS A 196 45.26 -17.56 -40.99
C LYS A 196 44.51 -17.64 -39.66
N GLU A 197 43.87 -16.55 -39.26
CA GLU A 197 43.12 -16.42 -38.01
C GLU A 197 41.86 -17.28 -38.01
N LEU A 198 41.15 -17.40 -39.14
CA LEU A 198 40.05 -18.34 -39.33
C LEU A 198 40.48 -19.80 -39.15
N ASN A 199 41.75 -20.12 -39.37
CA ASN A 199 42.29 -21.46 -39.23
C ASN A 199 42.71 -21.80 -37.78
N THR A 200 42.65 -20.83 -36.85
CA THR A 200 43.00 -21.04 -35.44
C THR A 200 42.00 -21.99 -34.74
N PRO A 201 42.45 -22.79 -33.76
CA PRO A 201 41.57 -23.72 -33.07
C PRO A 201 40.43 -23.02 -32.31
N GLU A 202 40.65 -21.80 -31.82
CA GLU A 202 39.64 -20.98 -31.14
C GLU A 202 38.50 -20.59 -32.08
N VAL A 203 38.83 -20.03 -33.25
CA VAL A 203 37.82 -19.60 -34.24
C VAL A 203 37.08 -20.79 -34.83
N LYS A 204 37.77 -21.89 -35.12
CA LYS A 204 37.12 -23.14 -35.57
C LYS A 204 36.14 -23.69 -34.55
N ARG A 205 36.51 -23.70 -33.27
CA ARG A 205 35.61 -24.12 -32.17
C ARG A 205 34.42 -23.18 -32.06
N GLY A 206 34.62 -21.86 -32.21
CA GLY A 206 33.54 -20.88 -32.24
C GLY A 206 32.55 -21.09 -33.39
N ILE A 207 33.06 -21.33 -34.62
CA ILE A 207 32.23 -21.65 -35.79
C ILE A 207 31.48 -22.97 -35.58
N ALA A 208 32.14 -24.00 -35.07
CA ALA A 208 31.51 -25.29 -34.78
C ALA A 208 30.40 -25.15 -33.74
N PHE A 209 30.63 -24.37 -32.67
CA PHE A 209 29.62 -24.04 -31.68
C PHE A 209 28.44 -23.30 -32.30
N ALA A 210 28.69 -22.25 -33.10
CA ALA A 210 27.62 -21.50 -33.77
C ALA A 210 26.76 -22.40 -34.66
N ILE A 211 27.38 -23.31 -35.41
CA ILE A 211 26.66 -24.29 -36.24
C ILE A 211 25.81 -25.23 -35.37
N GLN A 212 26.35 -25.75 -34.26
CA GLN A 212 25.60 -26.63 -33.35
C GLN A 212 24.44 -25.90 -32.66
N PHE A 213 24.68 -24.67 -32.22
CA PHE A 213 23.67 -23.82 -31.61
C PHE A 213 22.51 -23.53 -32.58
N LEU A 214 22.83 -23.15 -33.82
CA LEU A 214 21.81 -22.92 -34.85
C LEU A 214 21.02 -24.18 -35.19
N LYS A 215 21.67 -25.36 -35.23
CA LYS A 215 20.97 -26.64 -35.41
C LYS A 215 19.98 -26.93 -34.28
N ASN A 216 20.35 -26.62 -33.04
CA ASN A 216 19.50 -26.84 -31.87
C ASN A 216 18.30 -25.87 -31.84
N ILE A 217 18.48 -24.62 -32.29
CA ILE A 217 17.38 -23.65 -32.42
C ILE A 217 16.42 -24.02 -33.55
N ALA A 218 16.94 -24.48 -34.69
CA ALA A 218 16.12 -24.81 -35.86
C ALA A 218 15.32 -26.12 -35.70
N ASN A 219 15.76 -27.04 -34.83
CA ASN A 219 15.09 -28.31 -34.54
C ASN A 219 14.86 -28.52 -33.03
N PRO A 220 13.99 -27.72 -32.38
CA PRO A 220 13.73 -27.86 -30.94
C PRO A 220 13.08 -29.21 -30.57
N GLN A 221 12.52 -29.95 -31.53
CA GLN A 221 11.86 -31.25 -31.31
C GLN A 221 12.82 -32.43 -31.09
N GLN A 222 14.10 -32.33 -31.50
CA GLN A 222 15.07 -33.43 -31.28
C GLN A 222 15.51 -33.57 -29.81
N GLN A 223 15.45 -32.50 -29.01
CA GLN A 223 15.73 -32.57 -27.57
C GLN A 223 14.59 -33.30 -26.81
N ILE A 224 13.34 -32.96 -27.11
CA ILE A 224 12.15 -33.61 -26.50
C ILE A 224 12.07 -35.10 -26.87
N SER A 225 12.51 -35.47 -28.06
CA SER A 225 12.53 -36.86 -28.54
C SER A 225 13.58 -37.72 -27.82
N THR A 226 14.74 -37.14 -27.50
CA THR A 226 15.87 -37.88 -26.91
C THR A 226 15.68 -38.07 -25.40
N GLU A 227 15.09 -37.09 -24.73
CA GLU A 227 14.76 -37.16 -23.30
C GLU A 227 13.66 -38.21 -23.03
N ASN A 228 12.61 -38.25 -23.85
CA ASN A 228 11.58 -39.30 -23.79
C ASN A 228 12.11 -40.71 -24.13
N LYS A 229 13.13 -40.82 -24.99
CA LYS A 229 13.77 -42.11 -25.31
C LYS A 229 14.66 -42.60 -24.16
N MET A 230 15.34 -41.70 -23.45
CA MET A 230 16.15 -42.02 -22.26
C MET A 230 15.27 -42.44 -21.07
N LEU A 231 14.12 -41.77 -20.87
CA LEU A 231 13.14 -42.11 -19.85
C LEU A 231 12.49 -43.48 -20.10
N ASN A 232 12.10 -43.78 -21.35
CA ASN A 232 11.49 -45.08 -21.69
C ASN A 232 12.48 -46.26 -21.68
N ASN A 233 13.78 -46.01 -21.87
CA ASN A 233 14.81 -47.04 -21.74
C ASN A 233 15.32 -47.23 -20.30
N SER A 234 14.88 -46.41 -19.34
CA SER A 234 15.20 -46.57 -17.91
C SER A 234 14.10 -47.27 -17.12
N ILE A 235 13.00 -47.63 -17.79
CA ILE A 235 11.80 -48.27 -17.19
C ILE A 235 11.60 -49.71 -17.74
N ASN A 236 12.47 -50.19 -18.64
CA ASN A 236 12.50 -51.58 -19.10
C ASN A 236 13.78 -52.28 -18.65
#